data_AF-A0A9X9LPQ1-F1
#
_entry.id   AF-A0A9X9LPQ1-F1
#
_cell.length_a   1.000
_cell.length_b   1.000
_cell.length_c   1.000
_cell.angle_alpha   90.00
_cell.angle_beta   90.00
_cell.angle_gamma   90.00
#
_symmetry.space_group_name_H-M   'P 1'
#
loop_
_entity.id
_entity.type
_entity.pdbx_description
1 polymer ?
#
loop_
_entity_poly.entity_id
_entity_poly.type
_entity_poly.pdbx_seq_one_letter_code
_entity_poly.pdbx_strand_id
1 'polypeptide(L)'
;MWSRGQQVILSYEEDRVVSRHAELWPGIPYWWGDQVKPQELIRYLERMKSCGRPGGLFVAGINLTENLAYVLGHPTESLRKMTLPSLPYLRAWVREQCPGPGAHCTNIIAGDFIGEDTFVGDVIRLNEK
;
A
#
# COMPACT_ATOMS: atom_id res chain seq x y z
N MET A 1 -10.76 -19.01 5.21
CA MET A 1 -11.37 -17.85 5.90
C MET A 1 -12.80 -18.17 6.34
N TRP A 2 -13.71 -18.49 5.41
CA TRP A 2 -15.11 -18.81 5.75
C TRP A 2 -15.29 -20.00 6.69
N SER A 3 -14.56 -21.09 6.48
CA SER A 3 -14.56 -22.24 7.40
C SER A 3 -13.97 -21.95 8.79
N ARG A 4 -13.30 -20.79 8.96
CA ARG A 4 -12.74 -20.32 10.23
C ARG A 4 -13.58 -19.22 10.88
N GLY A 5 -14.78 -18.94 10.36
CA GLY A 5 -15.67 -17.89 10.87
C GLY A 5 -15.16 -16.45 10.67
N GLN A 6 -14.16 -16.26 9.80
CA GLN A 6 -13.60 -14.93 9.55
C GLN A 6 -14.50 -14.15 8.60
N GLN A 7 -14.74 -12.88 8.93
CA GLN A 7 -15.44 -11.93 8.06
C GLN A 7 -14.46 -11.38 7.01
N VAL A 8 -14.96 -11.18 5.79
CA VAL A 8 -14.19 -10.62 4.67
C VAL A 8 -14.90 -9.36 4.19
N ILE A 9 -14.14 -8.28 4.05
CA ILE A 9 -14.62 -7.03 3.44
C ILE A 9 -14.20 -7.05 1.97
N LEU A 10 -15.17 -6.85 1.07
CA LEU A 10 -14.94 -6.64 -0.35
C LEU A 10 -15.23 -5.18 -0.67
N SER A 11 -14.18 -4.36 -0.82
CA SER A 11 -14.28 -2.96 -1.23
C SER A 11 -14.23 -2.85 -2.76
N TYR A 12 -15.06 -1.98 -3.32
CA TYR A 12 -15.09 -1.71 -4.75
C TYR A 12 -15.17 -0.19 -5.01
N GLU A 13 -14.38 0.30 -5.97
CA GLU A 13 -14.22 1.75 -6.18
C GLU A 13 -15.38 2.40 -6.94
N GLU A 14 -16.09 1.67 -7.80
CA GLU A 14 -17.16 2.25 -8.61
C GLU A 14 -18.47 2.38 -7.81
N ASP A 15 -18.77 3.60 -7.37
CA ASP A 15 -19.95 3.93 -6.55
C ASP A 15 -21.27 3.45 -7.17
N ARG A 16 -21.40 3.49 -8.50
CA ARG A 16 -22.62 3.02 -9.19
C ARG A 16 -22.84 1.52 -8.99
N VAL A 17 -21.76 0.73 -8.96
CA VAL A 17 -21.84 -0.70 -8.70
C VAL A 17 -22.13 -0.93 -7.22
N VAL A 18 -21.42 -0.26 -6.33
CA VAL A 18 -21.65 -0.35 -4.87
C VAL A 18 -23.10 -0.03 -4.50
N SER A 19 -23.69 1.01 -5.11
CA SER A 19 -25.10 1.38 -4.85
C SER A 19 -26.13 0.30 -5.23
N ARG A 20 -25.74 -0.65 -6.09
CA ARG A 20 -26.59 -1.76 -6.55
C ARG A 20 -26.34 -3.07 -5.79
N HIS A 21 -25.28 -3.13 -5.01
CA HIS A 21 -24.78 -4.33 -4.34
C HIS A 21 -24.50 -4.03 -2.87
N ALA A 22 -25.47 -4.32 -2.00
CA ALA A 22 -25.39 -4.02 -0.57
C ALA A 22 -24.28 -4.79 0.18
N GLU A 23 -23.79 -5.88 -0.41
CA GLU A 23 -22.67 -6.67 0.06
C GLU A 23 -21.31 -6.00 -0.15
N LEU A 24 -21.21 -5.02 -1.05
CA LEU A 24 -19.97 -4.32 -1.36
C LEU A 24 -19.74 -3.16 -0.41
N TRP A 25 -18.50 -3.02 0.05
CA TRP A 25 -18.05 -1.82 0.73
C TRP A 25 -17.65 -0.74 -0.29
N PRO A 26 -17.82 0.55 0.05
CA PRO A 26 -17.27 1.64 -0.73
C PRO A 26 -15.75 1.52 -0.90
N GLY A 27 -15.22 2.22 -1.90
CA GLY A 27 -13.78 2.32 -2.14
C GLY A 27 -13.02 2.77 -0.88
N ILE A 28 -11.98 2.02 -0.52
CA ILE A 28 -11.07 2.40 0.56
C ILE A 28 -10.05 3.39 0.01
N PRO A 29 -9.84 4.57 0.63
CA PRO A 29 -8.83 5.53 0.19
C PRO A 29 -7.44 4.91 0.04
N TYR A 30 -6.80 5.17 -1.09
CA TYR A 30 -5.49 4.62 -1.43
C TYR A 30 -4.47 5.74 -1.63
N TRP A 31 -3.42 5.75 -0.82
CA TRP A 31 -2.25 6.62 -1.02
C TRP A 31 -1.33 5.99 -2.05
N TRP A 32 -1.58 6.31 -3.31
CA TRP A 32 -0.77 5.88 -4.44
C TRP A 32 0.19 7.00 -4.82
N GLY A 33 1.48 6.78 -4.61
CA GLY A 33 2.50 7.79 -4.89
C GLY A 33 2.80 8.00 -6.37
N ASP A 34 2.53 7.02 -7.23
CA ASP A 34 2.90 7.00 -8.66
C ASP A 34 4.36 7.46 -8.89
N GLN A 35 5.30 6.79 -8.21
CA GLN A 35 6.72 7.14 -8.25
C GLN A 35 7.58 5.97 -8.74
N VAL A 36 8.55 6.29 -9.60
CA VAL A 36 9.58 5.35 -10.08
C VAL A 36 10.69 5.20 -9.03
N LYS A 37 10.98 6.27 -8.27
CA LYS A 37 12.07 6.30 -7.29
C LYS A 37 11.54 6.03 -5.88
N PRO A 38 12.13 5.10 -5.12
CA PRO A 38 11.63 4.77 -3.80
C PRO A 38 11.79 5.90 -2.78
N GLN A 39 12.78 6.79 -2.95
CA GLN A 39 12.93 7.97 -2.08
C GLN A 39 11.78 8.97 -2.28
N GLU A 40 11.34 9.18 -3.51
CA GLU A 40 10.21 10.07 -3.79
C GLU A 40 8.89 9.45 -3.30
N LEU A 41 8.76 8.13 -3.41
CA LEU A 41 7.61 7.42 -2.85
C LEU A 41 7.52 7.60 -1.33
N ILE A 42 8.62 7.40 -0.60
CA ILE A 42 8.62 7.61 0.86
C ILE A 42 8.34 9.07 1.21
N ARG A 43 8.93 10.04 0.48
CA ARG A 43 8.62 11.47 0.70
C ARG A 43 7.14 11.78 0.50
N TYR A 44 6.52 11.18 -0.51
CA TYR A 44 5.08 11.28 -0.72
C TYR A 44 4.30 10.71 0.47
N LEU A 45 4.62 9.49 0.92
CA LEU A 45 3.92 8.84 2.03
C LEU A 45 4.09 9.61 3.35
N GLU A 46 5.28 10.13 3.64
CA GLU A 46 5.50 10.98 4.82
C GLU A 46 4.75 12.31 4.75
N ARG A 47 4.63 12.90 3.55
CA ARG A 47 3.79 14.08 3.35
C ARG A 47 2.32 13.76 3.60
N MET A 48 1.82 12.61 3.11
CA MET A 48 0.43 12.20 3.37
C MET A 48 0.19 11.99 4.87
N LYS A 49 1.13 11.36 5.58
CA LYS A 49 1.07 11.19 7.04
C LYS A 49 1.09 12.51 7.80
N SER A 50 1.84 13.51 7.34
CA SER A 50 1.92 14.81 8.02
C SER A 50 0.64 15.65 7.83
N CYS A 51 -0.09 15.43 6.73
CA CYS A 51 -1.41 16.01 6.50
C CYS A 51 -2.54 15.35 7.31
N GLY A 52 -2.25 14.25 8.01
CA GLY A 52 -3.20 13.48 8.82
C GLY A 52 -3.83 12.31 8.05
N ARG A 53 -4.11 11.23 8.78
CA ARG A 53 -4.75 10.03 8.22
C ARG A 53 -6.24 10.23 7.91
N PRO A 54 -6.80 9.49 6.94
CA PRO A 54 -8.23 9.34 6.78
C PRO A 54 -8.90 8.81 8.06
N GLY A 55 -10.15 9.22 8.30
CA GLY A 55 -10.92 8.84 9.48
C GLY A 55 -11.31 7.35 9.54
N GLY A 56 -11.18 6.62 8.44
CA GLY A 56 -11.49 5.20 8.34
C GLY A 56 -10.28 4.32 7.99
N LEU A 57 -10.57 3.18 7.37
CA LEU A 57 -9.56 2.36 6.70
C LEU A 57 -8.92 3.15 5.56
N PHE A 58 -7.64 2.94 5.34
CA PHE A 58 -6.93 3.49 4.20
C PHE A 58 -5.69 2.63 3.91
N VAL A 59 -5.27 2.67 2.66
CA VAL A 59 -4.12 1.91 2.18
C VAL A 59 -2.95 2.86 1.95
N ALA A 60 -1.80 2.55 2.54
CA ALA A 60 -0.51 3.11 2.16
C ALA A 60 0.17 2.16 1.17
N GLY A 61 0.24 2.54 -0.11
CA GLY A 61 0.89 1.74 -1.14
C GLY A 61 2.39 2.03 -1.22
N ILE A 62 3.21 1.00 -0.98
CA ILE A 62 4.66 1.06 -1.22
C ILE A 62 5.04 0.58 -2.64
N ASN A 63 4.06 0.48 -3.54
CA ASN A 63 4.25 0.09 -4.93
C ASN A 63 4.97 1.19 -5.71
N LEU A 64 6.08 0.85 -6.38
CA LEU A 64 6.68 1.71 -7.39
C LEU A 64 5.88 1.59 -8.69
N THR A 65 5.80 2.66 -9.47
CA THR A 65 5.07 2.66 -10.74
C THR A 65 6.03 2.98 -11.87
N GLU A 66 6.04 2.15 -12.91
CA GLU A 66 6.75 2.45 -14.15
C GLU A 66 5.97 3.53 -14.90
N ASN A 67 6.48 4.76 -14.94
CA ASN A 67 5.84 5.80 -15.74
C ASN A 67 6.17 5.62 -17.23
N LEU A 68 5.36 6.22 -18.12
CA LEU A 68 5.52 6.10 -19.57
C LEU A 68 6.94 6.48 -20.05
N ALA A 69 7.56 7.48 -19.41
CA ALA A 69 8.93 7.89 -19.71
C ALA A 69 9.97 6.81 -19.32
N TYR A 70 9.74 6.09 -18.22
CA TYR A 70 10.57 4.97 -17.80
C TYR A 70 10.46 3.80 -18.76
N VAL A 71 9.22 3.44 -19.14
CA VAL A 71 8.95 2.35 -20.09
C VAL A 71 9.57 2.64 -21.47
N LEU A 72 9.45 3.88 -21.96
CA LEU A 72 10.06 4.30 -23.23
C LEU A 72 11.59 4.38 -23.17
N GLY A 73 12.16 4.74 -22.01
CA GLY A 73 13.61 4.82 -21.81
C GLY A 73 14.30 3.48 -21.50
N HIS A 74 13.54 2.47 -21.04
CA HIS A 74 14.07 1.19 -20.56
C HIS A 74 13.26 -0.01 -21.08
N PRO A 75 13.26 -0.26 -22.41
CA PRO A 75 12.43 -1.31 -23.03
C PRO A 75 12.75 -2.75 -22.57
N THR A 76 13.90 -2.96 -21.91
CA THR A 76 14.32 -4.25 -21.35
C THR A 76 14.14 -4.36 -19.83
N GLU A 77 13.62 -3.32 -19.19
CA GLU A 77 13.32 -3.30 -17.76
C GLU A 77 11.92 -3.77 -17.44
N SER A 78 11.70 -4.09 -16.17
CA SER A 78 10.41 -4.57 -15.68
C SER A 78 10.19 -4.10 -14.25
N LEU A 79 8.91 -4.03 -13.85
CA LEU A 79 8.50 -3.64 -12.50
C LEU A 79 9.27 -4.44 -11.44
N ARG A 80 9.52 -5.72 -11.72
CA ARG A 80 10.31 -6.60 -10.85
C ARG A 80 11.77 -6.15 -10.72
N LYS A 81 12.45 -5.80 -11.83
CA LYS A 81 13.84 -5.32 -11.81
C LYS A 81 13.98 -3.96 -11.12
N MET A 82 12.96 -3.10 -11.21
CA MET A 82 12.92 -1.81 -10.51
C MET A 82 12.62 -1.96 -9.01
N THR A 83 11.65 -2.80 -8.67
CA THR A 83 11.13 -2.92 -7.30
C THR A 83 12.03 -3.77 -6.41
N LEU A 84 12.54 -4.92 -6.88
CA LEU A 84 13.32 -5.83 -6.04
C LEU A 84 14.54 -5.17 -5.35
N PRO A 85 15.37 -4.35 -6.03
CA PRO A 85 16.48 -3.67 -5.38
C PRO A 85 16.03 -2.63 -4.34
N SER A 86 14.83 -2.09 -4.49
CA SER A 86 14.25 -1.05 -3.63
C SER A 86 13.54 -1.62 -2.40
N LEU A 87 13.18 -2.90 -2.41
CA LEU A 87 12.44 -3.56 -1.33
C LEU A 87 13.06 -3.38 0.07
N PRO A 88 14.38 -3.55 0.28
CA PRO A 88 14.96 -3.35 1.61
C PRO A 88 14.74 -1.95 2.18
N TYR A 89 14.79 -0.93 1.33
CA TYR A 89 14.59 0.47 1.71
C TYR A 89 13.12 0.78 1.98
N LEU A 90 12.21 0.32 1.12
CA LEU A 90 10.76 0.45 1.34
C LEU A 90 10.33 -0.27 2.63
N ARG A 91 10.95 -1.42 2.95
CA ARG A 91 10.69 -2.15 4.19
C ARG A 91 11.22 -1.47 5.44
N ALA A 92 12.32 -0.74 5.35
CA ALA A 92 12.79 0.07 6.48
C ALA A 92 11.69 1.04 6.91
N TRP A 93 11.05 1.69 5.94
CA TRP A 93 9.88 2.52 6.19
C TRP A 93 8.70 1.75 6.78
N VAL A 94 8.35 0.57 6.24
CA VAL A 94 7.27 -0.27 6.79
C VAL A 94 7.50 -0.56 8.27
N ARG A 95 8.70 -0.98 8.66
CA ARG A 95 9.04 -1.31 10.05
C ARG A 95 8.94 -0.12 11.02
N GLU A 96 9.05 1.11 10.52
CA GLU A 96 8.93 2.32 11.33
C GLU A 96 7.48 2.73 11.59
N GLN A 97 6.51 2.16 10.86
CA GLN A 97 5.12 2.53 11.05
C GLN A 97 4.55 2.05 12.39
N CYS A 98 3.49 2.71 12.84
CA CYS A 98 2.75 2.35 14.05
C CYS A 98 1.27 2.16 13.74
N PRO A 99 0.62 1.13 14.31
CA PRO A 99 -0.82 0.98 14.23
C PRO A 99 -1.54 1.98 15.16
N GLY A 100 -2.87 1.97 15.12
CA GLY A 100 -3.71 2.73 16.07
C GLY A 100 -4.31 4.02 15.50
N PRO A 101 -5.04 4.79 16.33
CA PRO A 101 -5.85 5.92 15.89
C PRO A 101 -5.06 7.24 15.73
N GLY A 102 -3.75 7.24 16.03
CA GLY A 102 -2.92 8.44 15.95
C GLY A 102 -2.88 9.05 14.54
N ALA A 103 -2.72 10.37 14.46
CA ALA A 103 -2.76 11.12 13.20
C ALA A 103 -1.73 10.65 12.16
N HIS A 104 -0.60 10.09 12.63
CA HIS A 104 0.50 9.58 11.80
C HIS A 104 0.56 8.06 11.71
N CYS A 105 -0.41 7.35 12.31
CA CYS A 105 -0.47 5.89 12.30
C CYS A 105 -1.01 5.36 10.97
N THR A 106 -0.52 4.21 10.55
CA THR A 106 -0.98 3.50 9.34
C THR A 106 -1.91 2.34 9.68
N ASN A 107 -2.73 1.94 8.70
CA ASN A 107 -3.71 0.87 8.86
C ASN A 107 -3.40 -0.31 7.92
N ILE A 108 -3.59 -0.15 6.61
CA ILE A 108 -3.27 -1.17 5.61
C ILE A 108 -2.02 -0.72 4.85
N ILE A 109 -1.07 -1.63 4.66
CA ILE A 109 0.12 -1.39 3.83
C ILE A 109 0.07 -2.40 2.69
N ALA A 110 0.10 -1.91 1.46
CA ALA A 110 0.10 -2.71 0.24
C ALA A 110 1.44 -2.58 -0.48
N GLY A 111 1.89 -3.64 -1.15
CA GLY A 111 3.15 -3.67 -1.89
C GLY A 111 3.19 -4.82 -2.91
N ASP A 112 4.11 -4.72 -3.86
CA ASP A 112 4.34 -5.74 -4.89
C ASP A 112 5.40 -6.76 -4.45
N PHE A 113 5.39 -7.94 -5.09
CA PHE A 113 6.41 -8.99 -4.89
C PHE A 113 6.57 -9.45 -3.43
N ILE A 114 5.48 -9.47 -2.67
CA ILE A 114 5.45 -9.76 -1.21
C ILE A 114 6.02 -11.12 -0.80
N GLY A 115 6.22 -12.04 -1.74
CA GLY A 115 6.81 -13.38 -1.49
C GLY A 115 8.31 -13.45 -1.73
N GLU A 116 8.93 -12.38 -2.23
CA GLU A 116 10.37 -12.34 -2.56
C GLU A 116 11.23 -11.85 -1.39
N ASP A 117 10.61 -11.47 -0.27
CA ASP A 117 11.29 -11.03 0.94
C ASP A 117 10.46 -11.25 2.23
N THR A 118 10.77 -10.52 3.30
CA THR A 118 10.05 -10.63 4.58
C THR A 118 9.01 -9.53 4.80
N PHE A 119 8.56 -8.82 3.76
CA PHE A 119 7.56 -7.75 3.82
C PHE A 119 6.32 -8.16 4.60
N VAL A 120 5.73 -9.32 4.28
CA VAL A 120 4.53 -9.83 4.98
C VAL A 120 4.78 -9.99 6.47
N GLY A 121 5.94 -10.53 6.85
CA GLY A 121 6.32 -10.70 8.25
C GLY A 121 6.60 -9.37 8.97
N ASP A 122 7.12 -8.37 8.26
CA ASP A 122 7.33 -7.02 8.81
C ASP A 122 5.98 -6.34 9.08
N VAL A 123 5.01 -6.45 8.15
CA VAL A 123 3.65 -5.91 8.32
C VAL A 123 2.91 -6.60 9.46
N ILE A 124 2.98 -7.94 9.58
CA ILE A 124 2.32 -8.67 10.66
C ILE A 124 2.85 -8.20 12.03
N ARG A 125 4.18 -8.07 12.17
CA ARG A 125 4.83 -7.64 13.42
C ARG A 125 4.49 -6.22 13.85
N LEU A 126 4.00 -5.36 12.96
CA LEU A 126 3.51 -4.04 13.36
C LEU A 126 2.33 -4.11 14.33
N ASN A 127 1.55 -5.20 14.32
CA ASN A 127 0.42 -5.39 15.23
C ASN A 127 0.85 -5.77 16.66
N GLU A 128 2.15 -5.97 16.90
CA GLU A 128 2.71 -6.24 18.23
C GLU A 128 3.17 -4.95 18.94
N LYS A 129 3.07 -3.79 18.27
CA LYS A 129 3.45 -2.47 18.80
C LYS A 129 2.35 -1.79 19.58
#